data_AF-A0A1W1XP68-F1
#
_entry.id   AF-A0A1W1XP68-F1
#
_cell.length_a   1.000
_cell.length_b   1.000
_cell.length_c   1.000
_cell.angle_alpha   90.00
_cell.angle_beta   90.00
_cell.angle_gamma   90.00
#
_symmetry.space_group_name_H-M   'P 1'
#
loop_
_entity.id
_entity.type
_entity.pdbx_description
1 polymer ?
#
loop_
_entity_poly.entity_id
_entity_poly.type
_entity_poly.pdbx_seq_one_letter_code
_entity_poly.pdbx_strand_id
1 'polypeptide(L)' 'MRLKPIVLTLSPQEAQEVVRIDMDADSRGALDFVRHVLAKRVKEALQTH' A
#
# COMPACT_ATOMS: atom_id res chain seq x y z
N MET A 1 -6.72 13.53 19.86
CA MET A 1 -5.30 13.22 19.60
C MET A 1 -4.99 13.60 18.15
N ARG A 2 -3.91 14.35 17.87
CA ARG A 2 -3.44 14.53 16.48
C ARG A 2 -2.59 13.31 16.14
N LEU A 3 -3.13 12.40 15.32
CA LEU A 3 -2.36 11.28 14.78
C LEU A 3 -1.27 11.87 13.88
N LYS A 4 -0.02 11.47 14.09
CA LYS A 4 1.07 11.82 13.18
C LYS A 4 0.81 11.16 11.82
N PRO A 5 1.12 11.82 10.70
CA PRO A 5 0.95 11.22 9.38
C PRO A 5 1.79 9.94 9.26
N ILE A 6 1.19 8.87 8.73
CA ILE A 6 1.89 7.63 8.39
C ILE A 6 2.41 7.76 6.96
N VAL A 7 3.73 7.69 6.79
CA VAL A 7 4.37 7.68 5.48
C VAL A 7 4.80 6.25 5.16
N LEU A 8 4.28 5.69 4.07
CA LEU A 8 4.66 4.38 3.59
C LEU A 8 5.62 4.54 2.40
N THR A 9 6.79 3.92 2.48
CA THR A 9 7.70 3.79 1.35
C THR A 9 7.40 2.51 0.60
N LEU A 10 7.23 2.59 -0.72
CA LEU A 10 7.08 1.43 -1.59
C LEU A 10 8.44 0.99 -2.13
N SER A 11 8.64 -0.32 -2.29
CA SER A 11 9.74 -0.83 -3.09
C SER A 11 9.53 -0.49 -4.58
N PRO A 12 10.59 -0.52 -5.41
CA PRO A 12 10.43 -0.32 -6.86
C PRO A 12 9.41 -1.29 -7.50
N GLN A 13 9.36 -2.54 -7.03
CA GLN A 13 8.42 -3.55 -7.52
C GLN A 13 6.97 -3.21 -7.13
N GLU A 14 6.75 -2.77 -5.88
CA GLU A 14 5.43 -2.35 -5.43
C GLU A 14 4.96 -1.09 -6.18
N ALA A 15 5.86 -0.16 -6.47
CA ALA A 15 5.55 1.03 -7.27
C ALA A 15 5.21 0.66 -8.73
N GLN A 16 5.94 -0.27 -9.34
CA GLN A 16 5.62 -0.79 -10.67
C GLN A 16 4.24 -1.47 -10.71
N GLU A 17 3.89 -2.23 -9.66
CA GLU A 17 2.59 -2.89 -9.58
C GLU A 17 1.43 -1.89 -9.49
N VAL A 18 1.61 -0.78 -8.76
CA VAL A 18 0.61 0.31 -8.73
C VAL A 18 0.39 0.88 -10.13
N VAL A 19 1.47 1.13 -10.87
CA VAL A 19 1.37 1.66 -12.25
C VAL A 19 0.69 0.64 -13.17
N ARG A 20 1.01 -0.66 -13.06
CA ARG A 20 0.36 -1.72 -13.84
C ARG A 20 -1.15 -1.77 -13.57
N ILE A 21 -1.55 -1.76 -12.29
CA ILE A 21 -2.96 -1.80 -11.88
C ILE A 21 -3.75 -0.63 -12.48
N ASP A 22 -3.16 0.58 -12.46
CA ASP A 22 -3.78 1.78 -13.03
C ASP A 22 -3.95 1.66 -14.55
N MET A 23 -2.89 1.26 -15.26
CA MET A 23 -2.91 1.11 -16.72
C MET A 23 -3.93 0.06 -17.19
N ASP A 24 -4.06 -1.05 -16.46
CA ASP A 24 -4.94 -2.16 -16.83
C ASP A 24 -6.38 -1.98 -16.29
N ALA A 25 -6.65 -0.93 -15.49
CA ALA A 25 -7.87 -0.79 -14.70
C ALA A 25 -8.22 -2.07 -13.90
N ASP A 26 -7.19 -2.73 -13.36
CA ASP A 26 -7.28 -4.04 -12.72
C ASP A 26 -7.83 -3.94 -11.30
N SER A 27 -9.16 -3.87 -11.19
CA SER A 27 -9.86 -3.78 -9.90
C SER A 27 -9.56 -4.93 -8.93
N ARG A 28 -9.26 -6.13 -9.44
CA ARG A 28 -8.90 -7.28 -8.60
C ARG A 28 -7.48 -7.12 -8.07
N GLY A 29 -6.53 -6.79 -8.96
CA GLY A 29 -5.15 -6.49 -8.57
C GLY A 29 -5.07 -5.35 -7.55
N ALA A 30 -5.87 -4.29 -7.71
CA ALA A 30 -5.96 -3.19 -6.75
C ALA A 30 -6.36 -3.68 -5.34
N LEU A 31 -7.42 -4.50 -5.25
CA LEU A 31 -7.89 -5.02 -3.98
C LEU A 31 -6.86 -5.94 -3.32
N ASP A 32 -6.21 -6.79 -4.11
CA ASP A 32 -5.18 -7.71 -3.62
C ASP A 32 -3.94 -6.96 -3.13
N PHE A 33 -3.50 -5.93 -3.85
CA PHE A 33 -2.40 -5.07 -3.43
C PHE A 33 -2.71 -4.36 -2.10
N VAL A 34 -3.92 -3.81 -1.95
CA VAL A 34 -4.35 -3.20 -0.69
C VAL A 34 -4.32 -4.20 0.46
N ARG A 35 -4.87 -5.41 0.28
CA ARG A 35 -5.00 -6.40 1.36
C ARG A 35 -3.68 -7.00 1.81
N HIS A 36 -2.79 -7.29 0.86
CA HIS A 36 -1.58 -8.07 1.14
C HIS A 36 -0.34 -7.19 1.31
N VAL A 37 -0.29 -6.03 0.67
CA VAL A 37 0.87 -5.12 0.72
C VAL A 37 0.57 -3.95 1.67
N LEU A 38 -0.38 -3.08 1.32
CA LEU A 38 -0.59 -1.83 2.05
C LEU A 38 -1.12 -2.06 3.46
N ALA A 39 -2.14 -2.91 3.63
CA ALA A 39 -2.73 -3.18 4.94
C ALA A 39 -1.71 -3.79 5.91
N LYS A 40 -0.78 -4.62 5.42
CA LYS A 40 0.31 -5.15 6.23
C LYS A 40 1.24 -4.03 6.70
N ARG A 41 1.72 -3.18 5.78
CA ARG A 41 2.62 -2.07 6.11
C ARG A 41 1.98 -1.03 7.04
N VAL A 42 0.69 -0.73 6.86
CA VAL A 42 -0.06 0.16 7.76
C VAL A 42 -0.14 -0.42 9.17
N LYS A 43 -0.45 -1.72 9.31
CA LYS A 43 -0.51 -2.37 10.62
C LYS A 43 0.85 -2.34 11.34
N GLU A 44 1.93 -2.62 10.62
CA GLU A 44 3.29 -2.56 11.15
C GLU A 44 3.66 -1.13 11.59
N ALA A 45 3.35 -0.12 10.77
CA ALA A 45 3.56 1.28 11.13
C ALA A 45 2.75 1.68 12.38
N LEU A 46 1.50 1.25 12.50
CA LEU A 46 0.65 1.52 13.65
C LEU A 46 1.13 0.82 14.94
N GLN A 47 1.74 -0.35 14.85
CA GLN A 47 2.30 -1.07 16.00
C GLN A 47 3.61 -0.47 16.51
N THR A 48 4.33 0.23 15.64
CA THR A 48 5.64 0.84 15.95
C THR A 48 5.47 2.24 16.59
N HIS A 49 4.26 2.79 16.63
CA HIS A 49 3.90 4.10 17.18
C HIS A 49 3.15 3.99 18.51
#